data_AF-A0A2A5GMD0-F1
#
_entry.id   AF-A0A2A5GMD0-F1
#
_cell.length_a   1.000
_cell.length_b   1.000
_cell.length_c   1.000
_cell.angle_alpha   90.00
_cell.angle_beta   90.00
_cell.angle_gamma   90.00
#
_symmetry.space_group_name_H-M   'P 1'
#
loop_
_entity.id
_entity.type
_entity.pdbx_description
1 polymer ?
#
loop_
_entity_poly.entity_id
_entity_poly.type
_entity_poly.pdbx_seq_one_letter_code
_entity_poly.pdbx_strand_id
1 'polypeptide(L)'
;MKLSAKSCSPKQHQRGAVLIVLILLMVLAFSTALLTGISSTHTKLARSAQSLSNLAEAKTAVIAYARLSDPDKSPTGLQHRYLPCPDTDGDGLEETPCGTPSAEGWLPWQTLGLPPLRDASGSCFRYYISSEYKQGTGVPPLTSALPPAEFTLSNSDQLISNNVVAIIFAPNAVLAGQIRGTEPGSPTECGSTAPGSAINQSQNLLDSLAGISNASAPDFIVAPEGNSTTFNDLAIWIVRTEL
;
A
#
# COMPACT_ATOMS: atom_id res chain seq x y z
N MET A 1 84.02 43.01 -2.91
CA MET A 1 83.69 43.07 -1.48
C MET A 1 82.16 43.14 -1.36
N LYS A 2 81.55 42.25 -0.56
CA LYS A 2 80.12 42.13 -0.18
C LYS A 2 79.16 41.60 -1.27
N LEU A 3 78.18 40.73 -1.03
CA LEU A 3 77.88 39.66 -0.05
C LEU A 3 76.58 39.01 -0.60
N SER A 4 76.59 37.71 -0.92
CA SER A 4 75.37 36.99 -1.38
C SER A 4 74.67 36.38 -0.17
N ALA A 5 73.48 36.88 0.17
CA ALA A 5 72.66 36.34 1.26
C ALA A 5 71.82 35.16 0.74
N LYS A 6 72.19 33.94 1.13
CA LYS A 6 71.32 32.76 1.04
C LYS A 6 70.29 32.84 2.18
N SER A 7 69.02 33.06 1.84
CA SER A 7 67.91 32.84 2.76
C SER A 7 67.61 31.34 2.81
N CYS A 8 67.77 30.73 3.98
CA CYS A 8 67.31 29.39 4.29
C CYS A 8 66.01 29.53 5.09
N SER A 9 64.89 29.06 4.54
CA SER A 9 63.63 28.96 5.28
C SER A 9 63.44 27.51 5.75
N PRO A 10 63.15 27.25 7.03
CA PRO A 10 63.05 25.90 7.56
C PRO A 10 61.76 25.22 7.06
N LYS A 11 61.88 24.00 6.53
CA LYS A 11 60.72 23.12 6.33
C LYS A 11 60.22 22.65 7.69
N GLN A 12 59.14 23.25 8.18
CA GLN A 12 58.46 22.75 9.38
C GLN A 12 57.88 21.35 9.11
N HIS A 13 58.18 20.41 10.01
CA HIS A 13 57.64 19.06 10.00
C HIS A 13 56.14 19.05 10.34
N GLN A 14 55.29 19.17 9.33
CA GLN A 14 53.83 19.01 9.43
C GLN A 14 53.39 17.54 9.47
N ARG A 15 53.90 16.73 10.40
CA ARG A 15 53.42 15.34 10.57
C ARG A 15 52.29 15.23 11.61
N GLY A 16 52.26 16.11 12.62
CA GLY A 16 51.22 16.07 13.67
C GLY A 16 49.86 16.62 13.22
N ALA A 17 49.84 17.68 12.40
CA ALA A 17 48.59 18.28 11.91
C ALA A 17 47.81 17.35 10.98
N VAL A 18 48.51 16.54 10.17
CA VAL A 18 47.87 15.59 9.25
C VAL A 18 47.09 14.52 10.01
N LEU A 19 47.63 14.01 11.13
CA LEU A 19 46.95 13.00 11.94
C LEU A 19 45.67 13.54 12.59
N ILE A 20 45.72 14.77 13.09
CA ILE A 20 44.54 15.44 13.68
C ILE A 20 43.45 15.66 12.63
N VAL A 21 43.83 16.13 11.43
CA VAL A 21 42.88 16.30 10.32
C VAL A 21 42.25 14.97 9.90
N LEU A 22 43.05 13.90 9.84
CA LEU A 22 42.56 12.57 9.44
C LEU A 22 41.59 11.98 10.48
N ILE A 23 41.88 12.14 11.78
CA ILE A 23 40.98 11.74 12.87
C ILE A 23 39.68 12.57 12.81
N LEU A 24 39.77 13.88 12.58
CA LEU A 24 38.61 14.76 12.50
C LEU A 24 37.69 14.36 11.33
N LEU A 25 38.27 14.04 10.17
CA LEU A 25 37.54 13.51 9.01
C LEU A 25 36.89 12.15 9.32
N MET A 26 37.57 11.27 10.04
CA MET A 26 37.03 9.96 10.42
C MET A 26 35.84 10.11 11.38
N VAL A 27 35.94 10.98 12.38
CA VAL A 27 34.84 11.27 13.33
C VAL A 27 33.63 11.86 12.61
N LEU A 28 33.85 12.79 11.67
CA LEU A 28 32.78 13.37 10.87
C LEU A 28 32.10 12.32 9.99
N ALA A 29 32.87 11.49 9.29
CA ALA A 29 32.33 10.42 8.44
C ALA A 29 31.54 9.37 9.24
N PHE A 30 32.02 9.01 10.43
CA PHE A 30 31.32 8.06 11.29
C PHE A 30 30.03 8.65 11.86
N SER A 31 30.07 9.93 12.27
CA SER A 31 28.90 10.64 12.78
C SER A 31 27.82 10.81 11.72
N THR A 32 28.18 11.15 10.48
CA THR A 32 27.23 11.28 9.38
C THR A 32 26.62 9.93 8.99
N ALA A 33 27.42 8.86 8.94
CA ALA A 33 26.94 7.51 8.65
C ALA A 33 25.92 6.99 9.70
N LEU A 34 26.16 7.27 10.99
CA LEU A 34 25.23 6.91 12.06
C LEU A 34 23.91 7.70 11.96
N LEU A 35 24.00 9.01 11.72
CA LEU A 35 22.82 9.87 11.63
C LEU A 35 21.93 9.52 10.42
N THR A 36 22.51 9.18 9.27
CA THR A 36 21.73 8.78 8.08
C THR A 36 21.09 7.42 8.26
N GLY A 37 21.77 6.45 8.87
CA GLY A 37 21.22 5.12 9.17
C GLY A 37 19.99 5.20 10.07
N ILE A 38 20.10 5.87 11.22
CA ILE A 38 19.01 6.01 12.20
C ILE A 38 17.82 6.78 11.60
N SER A 39 18.07 7.90 10.90
CA SER A 39 17.00 8.71 10.31
C SER A 39 16.20 7.94 9.24
N SER A 40 16.85 7.07 8.47
CA SER A 40 16.19 6.27 7.44
C SER A 40 15.25 5.21 8.01
N THR A 41 15.60 4.59 9.14
CA THR A 41 14.75 3.58 9.79
C THR A 41 13.55 4.22 10.48
N HIS A 42 13.74 5.33 11.19
CA HIS A 42 12.63 6.05 11.84
C HIS A 42 11.61 6.55 10.82
N THR A 43 12.06 7.04 9.67
CA THR A 43 11.17 7.52 8.61
C THR A 43 10.38 6.39 7.95
N LYS A 44 10.99 5.21 7.73
CA LYS A 44 10.27 4.03 7.22
C LYS A 44 9.19 3.55 8.17
N LEU A 45 9.54 3.35 9.45
CA LEU A 45 8.58 2.91 10.46
C LEU A 45 7.40 3.88 10.58
N ALA A 46 7.66 5.19 10.55
CA ALA A 46 6.61 6.20 10.58
C ALA A 46 5.68 6.14 9.35
N ARG A 47 6.24 5.93 8.15
CA ARG A 47 5.47 5.77 6.91
C ARG A 47 4.59 4.52 6.93
N SER A 48 5.12 3.40 7.42
CA SER A 48 4.31 2.19 7.64
C SER A 48 3.19 2.43 8.63
N ALA A 49 3.48 3.07 9.77
CA ALA A 49 2.47 3.36 10.78
C ALA A 49 1.33 4.24 10.22
N GLN A 50 1.66 5.25 9.41
CA GLN A 50 0.67 6.07 8.72
C GLN A 50 -0.19 5.24 7.74
N SER A 51 0.45 4.43 6.90
CA SER A 51 -0.26 3.60 5.91
C SER A 51 -1.19 2.59 6.59
N LEU A 52 -0.71 1.93 7.65
CA LEU A 52 -1.51 0.99 8.45
C LEU A 52 -2.68 1.67 9.18
N SER A 53 -2.49 2.91 9.65
CA SER A 53 -3.58 3.70 10.26
C SER A 53 -4.69 3.97 9.25
N ASN A 54 -4.34 4.41 8.04
CA ASN A 54 -5.31 4.69 6.99
C ASN A 54 -5.97 3.40 6.47
N LEU A 55 -5.22 2.29 6.36
CA LEU A 55 -5.79 0.98 6.04
C LEU A 55 -6.80 0.52 7.11
N ALA A 56 -6.52 0.75 8.40
CA ALA A 56 -7.45 0.41 9.49
C ALA A 56 -8.75 1.24 9.42
N GLU A 57 -8.66 2.52 9.06
CA GLU A 57 -9.83 3.37 8.80
C GLU A 57 -10.65 2.85 7.61
N ALA A 58 -9.99 2.54 6.50
CA ALA A 58 -10.62 1.94 5.32
C ALA A 58 -11.35 0.62 5.66
N LYS A 59 -10.69 -0.29 6.37
CA LYS A 59 -11.30 -1.56 6.83
C LYS A 59 -12.53 -1.31 7.68
N THR A 60 -12.46 -0.36 8.62
CA THR A 60 -13.57 -0.03 9.50
C THR A 60 -14.77 0.50 8.70
N ALA A 61 -14.54 1.38 7.71
CA ALA A 61 -15.58 1.91 6.85
C ALA A 61 -16.23 0.82 5.98
N VAL A 62 -15.43 -0.09 5.42
CA VAL A 62 -15.94 -1.22 4.61
C VAL A 62 -16.83 -2.15 5.44
N ILE A 63 -16.39 -2.51 6.66
CA ILE A 63 -17.22 -3.31 7.58
C ILE A 63 -18.48 -2.53 7.97
N ALA A 64 -18.37 -1.24 8.28
CA ALA A 64 -19.52 -0.40 8.62
C ALA A 64 -20.54 -0.31 7.47
N TYR A 65 -20.07 -0.15 6.23
CA TYR A 65 -20.90 -0.16 5.03
C TYR A 65 -21.68 -1.48 4.94
N ALA A 66 -21.02 -2.63 5.05
CA ALA A 66 -21.72 -3.92 5.08
C ALA A 66 -22.72 -4.05 6.25
N ARG A 67 -22.50 -3.36 7.37
CA ARG A 67 -23.46 -3.36 8.49
C ARG A 67 -24.67 -2.45 8.26
N LEU A 68 -24.59 -1.49 7.36
CA LEU A 68 -25.62 -0.47 7.13
C LEU A 68 -26.27 -0.54 5.76
N SER A 69 -25.65 -1.26 4.81
CA SER A 69 -26.18 -1.50 3.48
C SER A 69 -27.52 -2.22 3.56
N ASP A 70 -28.54 -1.64 2.95
CA ASP A 70 -29.81 -2.28 2.62
C ASP A 70 -30.37 -1.60 1.36
N PRO A 71 -30.26 -2.24 0.19
CA PRO A 71 -30.65 -1.65 -1.08
C PRO A 71 -32.18 -1.57 -1.21
N ASP A 72 -32.92 -2.43 -0.50
CA ASP A 72 -34.38 -2.50 -0.58
C ASP A 72 -35.06 -1.53 0.38
N LYS A 73 -34.32 -0.95 1.33
CA LYS A 73 -34.83 -0.08 2.41
C LYS A 73 -36.17 -0.57 2.95
N SER A 74 -36.28 -1.90 3.14
CA SER A 74 -37.58 -2.51 3.39
C SER A 74 -38.11 -2.03 4.75
N PRO A 75 -39.42 -1.77 4.89
CA PRO A 75 -40.03 -1.44 6.18
C PRO A 75 -39.78 -2.51 7.27
N THR A 76 -39.38 -3.72 6.87
CA THR A 76 -39.04 -4.84 7.77
C THR A 76 -37.57 -4.87 8.21
N GLY A 77 -36.75 -3.86 7.87
CA GLY A 77 -35.35 -3.73 8.28
C GLY A 77 -34.32 -4.18 7.22
N LEU A 78 -33.03 -4.16 7.59
CA LEU A 78 -31.86 -4.48 6.76
C LEU A 78 -31.90 -5.95 6.28
N GLN A 79 -32.63 -6.22 5.19
CA GLN A 79 -32.84 -7.59 4.68
C GLN A 79 -31.67 -8.11 3.85
N HIS A 80 -30.84 -7.22 3.29
CA HIS A 80 -29.73 -7.56 2.41
C HIS A 80 -28.50 -6.73 2.77
N ARG A 81 -27.44 -7.35 3.26
CA ARG A 81 -26.16 -6.66 3.45
C ARG A 81 -25.21 -7.04 2.33
N TYR A 82 -24.31 -6.15 1.95
CA TYR A 82 -23.27 -6.40 0.96
C TYR A 82 -22.06 -5.51 1.22
N LEU A 83 -20.90 -5.95 0.79
CA LEU A 83 -19.71 -5.12 0.69
C LEU A 83 -19.78 -4.31 -0.62
N PRO A 84 -19.27 -3.07 -0.64
CA PRO A 84 -19.38 -2.21 -1.82
C PRO A 84 -18.56 -2.78 -2.98
N CYS A 85 -18.99 -2.48 -4.20
CA CYS A 85 -18.22 -2.80 -5.40
C CYS A 85 -16.95 -1.93 -5.46
N PRO A 86 -15.84 -2.43 -6.02
CA PRO A 86 -14.64 -1.60 -6.19
C PRO A 86 -14.89 -0.46 -7.17
N ASP A 87 -14.09 0.60 -7.02
CA ASP A 87 -14.01 1.76 -7.91
C ASP A 87 -13.06 1.46 -9.10
N THR A 88 -13.51 1.49 -10.35
CA THR A 88 -12.71 1.07 -11.51
C THR A 88 -11.99 2.22 -12.22
N ASP A 89 -12.38 3.46 -11.96
CA ASP A 89 -11.84 4.64 -12.65
C ASP A 89 -11.17 5.67 -11.71
N GLY A 90 -11.28 5.47 -10.40
CA GLY A 90 -10.64 6.26 -9.36
C GLY A 90 -11.40 7.54 -8.98
N ASP A 91 -12.67 7.67 -9.34
CA ASP A 91 -13.53 8.80 -8.94
C ASP A 91 -14.03 8.72 -7.49
N GLY A 92 -13.91 7.55 -6.87
CA GLY A 92 -14.29 7.24 -5.50
C GLY A 92 -15.67 6.61 -5.33
N LEU A 93 -16.43 6.41 -6.39
CA LEU A 93 -17.73 5.76 -6.39
C LEU A 93 -17.59 4.26 -6.72
N GLU A 94 -18.50 3.46 -6.19
CA GLU A 94 -18.54 2.02 -6.51
C GLU A 94 -19.20 1.76 -7.87
N GLU A 95 -18.63 0.87 -8.70
CA GLU A 95 -19.29 0.41 -9.92
C GLU A 95 -20.17 -0.80 -9.64
N THR A 96 -21.38 -0.48 -9.20
CA THR A 96 -22.43 -1.47 -9.00
C THR A 96 -23.28 -1.68 -10.26
N PRO A 97 -23.72 -2.93 -10.56
CA PRO A 97 -23.33 -4.17 -9.92
C PRO A 97 -22.01 -4.71 -10.48
N CYS A 98 -21.15 -5.21 -9.60
CA CYS A 98 -19.87 -5.83 -9.99
C CYS A 98 -19.92 -7.37 -10.07
N GLY A 99 -21.13 -7.96 -9.99
CA GLY A 99 -21.48 -9.28 -10.54
C GLY A 99 -20.68 -10.49 -10.04
N THR A 100 -20.38 -11.44 -10.92
CA THR A 100 -19.42 -12.54 -10.67
C THR A 100 -18.40 -12.54 -11.82
N PRO A 101 -17.11 -12.93 -11.61
CA PRO A 101 -16.47 -13.54 -10.43
C PRO A 101 -16.10 -12.50 -9.35
N SER A 102 -15.14 -12.76 -8.46
CA SER A 102 -14.56 -11.74 -7.56
C SER A 102 -14.19 -10.46 -8.32
N ALA A 103 -14.30 -9.29 -7.69
CA ALA A 103 -13.95 -8.01 -8.32
C ALA A 103 -12.76 -7.35 -7.63
N GLU A 104 -12.13 -6.46 -8.37
CA GLU A 104 -11.00 -5.67 -7.93
C GLU A 104 -11.12 -4.24 -8.49
N GLY A 105 -10.47 -3.29 -7.82
CA GLY A 105 -10.45 -1.88 -8.21
C GLY A 105 -9.76 -1.03 -7.16
N TRP A 106 -9.98 0.27 -7.20
CA TRP A 106 -9.76 1.20 -6.12
C TRP A 106 -10.78 1.00 -4.99
N LEU A 107 -10.40 1.41 -3.79
CA LEU A 107 -11.34 1.53 -2.68
C LEU A 107 -12.33 2.67 -3.00
N PRO A 108 -13.66 2.42 -2.99
CA PRO A 108 -14.68 3.41 -3.34
C PRO A 108 -14.90 4.38 -2.17
N TRP A 109 -13.95 5.29 -1.97
CA TRP A 109 -13.86 6.15 -0.78
C TRP A 109 -15.07 7.09 -0.62
N GLN A 110 -15.65 7.62 -1.71
CA GLN A 110 -16.86 8.44 -1.62
C GLN A 110 -18.06 7.60 -1.17
N THR A 111 -18.24 6.41 -1.75
CA THR A 111 -19.29 5.47 -1.34
C THR A 111 -19.18 5.10 0.14
N LEU A 112 -17.95 4.96 0.65
CA LEU A 112 -17.66 4.65 2.04
C LEU A 112 -17.78 5.86 2.99
N GLY A 113 -18.03 7.06 2.47
CA GLY A 113 -18.08 8.29 3.27
C GLY A 113 -16.72 8.69 3.85
N LEU A 114 -15.63 8.29 3.18
CA LEU A 114 -14.25 8.59 3.56
C LEU A 114 -13.69 9.73 2.71
N PRO A 115 -12.65 10.45 3.17
CA PRO A 115 -11.77 11.16 2.26
C PRO A 115 -10.94 10.17 1.41
N PRO A 116 -10.29 10.62 0.32
CA PRO A 116 -9.39 9.77 -0.45
C PRO A 116 -8.14 9.41 0.38
N LEU A 117 -8.22 8.28 1.10
CA LEU A 117 -7.14 7.76 1.92
C LEU A 117 -5.99 7.30 1.05
N ARG A 118 -4.76 7.63 1.47
CA ARG A 118 -3.53 7.33 0.75
C ARG A 118 -2.52 6.64 1.67
N ASP A 119 -1.68 5.81 1.08
CA ASP A 119 -0.49 5.33 1.75
C ASP A 119 0.55 6.46 1.92
N ALA A 120 1.63 6.16 2.62
CA ALA A 120 2.69 7.15 2.88
C ALA A 120 3.50 7.55 1.64
N SER A 121 3.32 6.89 0.50
CA SER A 121 3.86 7.30 -0.81
C SER A 121 2.91 8.21 -1.59
N GLY A 122 1.65 8.31 -1.15
CA GLY A 122 0.59 9.08 -1.80
C GLY A 122 -0.30 8.28 -2.74
N SER A 123 -0.19 6.94 -2.78
CA SER A 123 -1.06 6.11 -3.62
C SER A 123 -2.38 5.81 -2.90
N CYS A 124 -3.49 5.78 -3.64
CA CYS A 124 -4.77 5.29 -3.10
C CYS A 124 -4.72 3.77 -2.88
N PHE A 125 -5.72 3.24 -2.18
CA PHE A 125 -5.79 1.82 -1.86
C PHE A 125 -6.47 1.00 -2.95
N ARG A 126 -5.88 -0.15 -3.29
CA ARG A 126 -6.54 -1.19 -4.09
C ARG A 126 -7.43 -2.03 -3.20
N TYR A 127 -8.52 -2.53 -3.75
CA TYR A 127 -9.54 -3.25 -3.03
C TYR A 127 -9.99 -4.47 -3.84
N TYR A 128 -10.02 -5.62 -3.17
CA TYR A 128 -10.54 -6.87 -3.71
C TYR A 128 -11.70 -7.35 -2.85
N ILE A 129 -12.71 -7.88 -3.52
CA ILE A 129 -13.94 -8.36 -2.91
C ILE A 129 -14.35 -9.71 -3.50
N SER A 130 -14.64 -10.66 -2.61
CA SER A 130 -15.11 -11.99 -2.99
C SER A 130 -16.47 -11.95 -3.68
N SER A 131 -16.67 -12.89 -4.60
CA SER A 131 -17.85 -12.95 -5.47
C SER A 131 -19.17 -12.95 -4.70
N GLU A 132 -19.27 -13.80 -3.66
CA GLU A 132 -20.49 -14.02 -2.88
C GLU A 132 -20.77 -12.95 -1.82
N TYR A 133 -20.02 -11.84 -1.78
CA TYR A 133 -20.17 -10.82 -0.72
C TYR A 133 -20.61 -9.45 -1.24
N LYS A 134 -20.83 -9.31 -2.56
CA LYS A 134 -21.07 -8.04 -3.23
C LYS A 134 -22.43 -7.96 -3.90
N GLN A 135 -22.83 -6.75 -4.28
CA GLN A 135 -24.13 -6.52 -4.91
C GLN A 135 -24.19 -7.07 -6.34
N GLY A 136 -25.33 -7.62 -6.73
CA GLY A 136 -25.56 -8.20 -8.06
C GLY A 136 -25.45 -9.72 -8.12
N THR A 137 -25.32 -10.40 -6.98
CA THR A 137 -25.49 -11.85 -6.85
C THR A 137 -26.98 -12.21 -6.70
N GLY A 138 -27.38 -13.37 -7.23
CA GLY A 138 -28.79 -13.82 -7.19
C GLY A 138 -29.31 -14.20 -5.80
N VAL A 139 -28.42 -14.27 -4.79
CA VAL A 139 -28.75 -14.58 -3.40
C VAL A 139 -28.23 -13.44 -2.51
N PRO A 140 -29.07 -12.90 -1.60
CA PRO A 140 -28.66 -11.92 -0.61
C PRO A 140 -27.47 -12.40 0.22
N PRO A 141 -26.29 -11.76 0.12
CA PRO A 141 -25.07 -12.43 0.55
C PRO A 141 -24.88 -12.53 2.07
N LEU A 142 -25.67 -11.79 2.86
CA LEU A 142 -25.37 -11.58 4.30
C LEU A 142 -26.64 -11.52 5.17
N THR A 143 -27.53 -12.52 5.09
CA THR A 143 -28.87 -12.45 5.73
C THR A 143 -29.08 -13.43 6.89
N SER A 144 -28.46 -14.62 6.86
CA SER A 144 -28.59 -15.60 7.97
C SER A 144 -27.43 -16.61 8.04
N ALA A 145 -26.82 -16.95 6.90
CA ALA A 145 -25.58 -17.72 6.82
C ALA A 145 -24.64 -17.05 5.83
N LEU A 146 -23.47 -16.62 6.28
CA LEU A 146 -22.44 -16.06 5.43
C LEU A 146 -21.94 -17.14 4.44
N PRO A 147 -21.77 -16.86 3.14
CA PRO A 147 -21.17 -17.80 2.19
C PRO A 147 -19.72 -18.19 2.57
N PRO A 148 -19.17 -19.29 2.05
CA PRO A 148 -17.73 -19.56 2.20
C PRO A 148 -16.89 -18.39 1.68
N ALA A 149 -15.78 -18.11 2.36
CA ALA A 149 -14.79 -17.15 1.88
C ALA A 149 -14.04 -17.72 0.66
N GLU A 150 -13.64 -16.84 -0.26
CA GLU A 150 -12.97 -17.21 -1.52
C GLU A 150 -11.46 -17.02 -1.46
N PHE A 151 -10.96 -16.08 -0.65
CA PHE A 151 -9.56 -15.65 -0.69
C PHE A 151 -8.69 -16.35 0.35
N THR A 152 -7.45 -16.63 -0.05
CA THR A 152 -6.40 -17.10 0.84
C THR A 152 -5.35 -16.01 1.03
N LEU A 153 -4.79 -15.96 2.23
CA LEU A 153 -3.73 -15.04 2.60
C LEU A 153 -2.61 -15.83 3.25
N SER A 154 -1.41 -15.66 2.73
CA SER A 154 -0.20 -16.31 3.23
C SER A 154 0.89 -15.28 3.53
N ASN A 155 1.89 -15.70 4.29
CA ASN A 155 3.24 -15.12 4.23
C ASN A 155 4.18 -16.10 3.51
N SER A 156 5.48 -15.80 3.49
CA SER A 156 6.49 -16.65 2.83
C SER A 156 6.51 -18.10 3.29
N ASP A 157 6.08 -18.38 4.51
CA ASP A 157 6.31 -19.67 5.18
C ASP A 157 5.00 -20.38 5.57
N GLN A 158 3.88 -19.66 5.64
CA GLN A 158 2.63 -20.16 6.21
C GLN A 158 1.39 -19.48 5.63
N LEU A 159 0.31 -20.27 5.51
CA LEU A 159 -1.05 -19.76 5.40
C LEU A 159 -1.44 -19.01 6.68
N ILE A 160 -1.82 -17.74 6.52
CA ILE A 160 -2.33 -16.86 7.60
C ILE A 160 -3.84 -17.05 7.77
N SER A 161 -4.58 -17.05 6.65
CA SER A 161 -6.04 -17.17 6.65
C SER A 161 -6.53 -17.72 5.31
N ASN A 162 -7.51 -18.62 5.34
CA ASN A 162 -8.30 -19.04 4.17
C ASN A 162 -9.77 -18.60 4.28
N ASN A 163 -10.01 -17.60 5.13
CA ASN A 163 -11.35 -17.12 5.45
C ASN A 163 -11.52 -15.64 5.11
N VAL A 164 -10.76 -15.15 4.11
CA VAL A 164 -10.73 -13.75 3.70
C VAL A 164 -11.82 -13.49 2.66
N VAL A 165 -12.61 -12.44 2.88
CA VAL A 165 -13.74 -12.06 2.03
C VAL A 165 -13.49 -10.76 1.28
N ALA A 166 -12.57 -9.93 1.79
CA ALA A 166 -12.06 -8.75 1.12
C ALA A 166 -10.65 -8.43 1.60
N ILE A 167 -9.85 -7.80 0.75
CA ILE A 167 -8.50 -7.34 1.09
C ILE A 167 -8.29 -5.94 0.49
N ILE A 168 -7.65 -5.08 1.27
CA ILE A 168 -7.32 -3.70 0.92
C ILE A 168 -5.80 -3.59 0.94
N PHE A 169 -5.22 -3.17 -0.17
CA PHE A 169 -3.79 -3.01 -0.36
C PHE A 169 -3.38 -1.54 -0.43
N ALA A 170 -2.26 -1.23 0.21
CA ALA A 170 -1.46 -0.04 0.01
C ALA A 170 -0.27 -0.40 -0.91
N PRO A 171 -0.27 0.06 -2.18
CA PRO A 171 0.78 -0.27 -3.15
C PRO A 171 2.15 0.38 -2.85
N ASN A 172 2.21 1.33 -1.93
CA ASN A 172 3.42 2.05 -1.53
C ASN A 172 4.20 2.66 -2.71
N ALA A 173 5.47 2.98 -2.48
CA ALA A 173 6.32 3.62 -3.46
C ALA A 173 6.52 2.74 -4.69
N VAL A 174 6.57 3.36 -5.88
CA VAL A 174 6.75 2.66 -7.15
C VAL A 174 8.03 1.81 -7.14
N LEU A 175 7.89 0.53 -7.46
CA LEU A 175 9.02 -0.39 -7.64
C LEU A 175 9.43 -0.49 -9.12
N ALA A 176 10.64 -1.01 -9.35
CA ALA A 176 11.16 -1.17 -10.71
C ALA A 176 10.25 -2.10 -11.54
N GLY A 177 9.83 -1.64 -12.72
CA GLY A 177 8.95 -2.38 -13.63
C GLY A 177 7.47 -2.02 -13.51
N GLN A 178 7.05 -1.33 -12.45
CA GLN A 178 5.69 -0.83 -12.31
C GLN A 178 5.45 0.40 -13.20
N ILE A 179 4.33 0.42 -13.92
CA ILE A 179 3.93 1.51 -14.82
C ILE A 179 2.59 2.08 -14.33
N ARG A 180 2.64 3.16 -13.55
CA ARG A 180 1.47 3.78 -12.92
C ARG A 180 0.97 5.01 -13.68
N GLY A 181 0.88 4.91 -15.00
CA GLY A 181 0.47 6.01 -15.90
C GLY A 181 -1.05 6.17 -16.00
N THR A 182 -1.53 7.41 -16.11
CA THR A 182 -2.97 7.75 -16.19
C THR A 182 -3.55 7.67 -17.61
N GLU A 183 -2.74 7.33 -18.61
CA GLU A 183 -3.19 7.21 -20.01
C GLU A 183 -3.65 5.78 -20.34
N PRO A 184 -4.66 5.59 -21.21
CA PRO A 184 -5.53 6.64 -21.78
C PRO A 184 -6.46 7.24 -20.71
N GLY A 185 -7.12 8.36 -21.02
CA GLY A 185 -8.14 8.97 -20.15
C GLY A 185 -7.70 10.29 -19.55
N SER A 186 -8.35 10.70 -18.45
CA SER A 186 -7.99 11.89 -17.70
C SER A 186 -7.78 11.52 -16.23
N PRO A 187 -6.79 12.09 -15.54
CA PRO A 187 -6.54 11.79 -14.13
C PRO A 187 -7.77 12.02 -13.26
N THR A 188 -8.11 11.05 -12.42
CA THR A 188 -9.09 11.16 -11.33
C THR A 188 -8.35 11.30 -9.99
N GLU A 189 -9.07 11.31 -8.86
CA GLU A 189 -8.44 11.42 -7.54
C GLU A 189 -7.49 10.24 -7.29
N CYS A 190 -7.90 9.02 -7.66
CA CYS A 190 -7.12 7.82 -7.42
C CYS A 190 -6.53 7.18 -8.68
N GLY A 191 -7.00 7.54 -9.88
CA GLY A 191 -6.65 6.83 -11.11
C GLY A 191 -6.85 7.63 -12.38
N SER A 192 -7.64 7.08 -13.29
CA SER A 192 -7.99 7.72 -14.57
C SER A 192 -9.38 7.30 -15.03
N THR A 193 -10.07 8.19 -15.71
CA THR A 193 -11.41 7.95 -16.28
C THR A 193 -11.48 6.79 -17.27
N ALA A 194 -10.34 6.26 -17.75
CA ALA A 194 -10.31 5.02 -18.51
C ALA A 194 -9.94 3.84 -17.59
N PRO A 195 -10.84 2.87 -17.34
CA PRO A 195 -10.55 1.70 -16.52
C PRO A 195 -9.36 0.86 -17.01
N GLY A 196 -9.08 0.86 -18.31
CA GLY A 196 -7.93 0.17 -18.91
C GLY A 196 -6.58 0.90 -18.78
N SER A 197 -6.53 2.09 -18.17
CA SER A 197 -5.30 2.84 -17.94
C SER A 197 -4.36 2.09 -16.98
N ALA A 198 -3.06 2.28 -17.15
CA ALA A 198 -2.08 1.50 -16.40
C ALA A 198 -2.20 1.70 -14.87
N ILE A 199 -2.55 2.91 -14.43
CA ILE A 199 -2.80 3.25 -13.02
C ILE A 199 -3.99 2.47 -12.43
N ASN A 200 -5.01 2.11 -13.21
CA ASN A 200 -6.20 1.40 -12.71
C ASN A 200 -6.05 -0.13 -12.70
N GLN A 201 -4.94 -0.66 -13.23
CA GLN A 201 -4.72 -2.10 -13.39
C GLN A 201 -3.83 -2.62 -12.25
N SER A 202 -4.38 -3.41 -11.33
CA SER A 202 -3.65 -3.90 -10.14
C SER A 202 -2.28 -4.54 -10.44
N GLN A 203 -2.09 -5.16 -11.61
CA GLN A 203 -0.82 -5.75 -12.05
C GLN A 203 0.32 -4.73 -12.20
N ASN A 204 0.01 -3.44 -12.34
CA ASN A 204 1.00 -2.36 -12.43
C ASN A 204 1.33 -1.72 -11.07
N LEU A 205 0.64 -2.11 -9.99
CA LEU A 205 0.74 -1.47 -8.68
C LEU A 205 1.15 -2.45 -7.60
N LEU A 206 0.62 -3.67 -7.64
CA LEU A 206 0.79 -4.69 -6.61
C LEU A 206 1.89 -5.67 -6.99
N ASP A 207 2.60 -6.12 -5.98
CA ASP A 207 3.82 -6.89 -6.09
C ASP A 207 3.58 -8.39 -6.06
N SER A 208 4.65 -9.13 -6.35
CA SER A 208 4.64 -10.59 -6.26
C SER A 208 5.77 -11.07 -5.37
N LEU A 209 5.47 -12.07 -4.54
CA LEU A 209 6.43 -12.70 -3.64
C LEU A 209 6.16 -14.19 -3.57
N ALA A 210 7.22 -15.01 -3.54
CA ALA A 210 7.13 -16.47 -3.46
C ALA A 210 6.21 -17.13 -4.52
N GLY A 211 6.10 -16.52 -5.71
CA GLY A 211 5.24 -17.01 -6.80
C GLY A 211 3.76 -16.63 -6.69
N ILE A 212 3.37 -15.87 -5.66
CA ILE A 212 2.02 -15.34 -5.46
C ILE A 212 2.02 -13.87 -5.87
N SER A 213 1.03 -13.45 -6.67
CA SER A 213 0.86 -12.07 -7.13
C SER A 213 -0.32 -11.42 -6.44
N ASN A 214 -0.08 -10.32 -5.72
CA ASN A 214 -1.16 -9.58 -5.07
C ASN A 214 -2.12 -8.90 -6.05
N ALA A 215 -1.75 -8.83 -7.33
CA ALA A 215 -2.60 -8.34 -8.40
C ALA A 215 -3.68 -9.35 -8.84
N SER A 216 -3.61 -10.61 -8.40
CA SER A 216 -4.47 -11.69 -8.90
C SER A 216 -5.09 -12.49 -7.76
N ALA A 217 -6.42 -12.40 -7.62
CA ALA A 217 -7.19 -13.29 -6.76
C ALA A 217 -7.11 -14.75 -7.25
N PRO A 218 -7.29 -15.77 -6.39
CA PRO A 218 -7.76 -15.68 -4.99
C PRO A 218 -6.65 -15.68 -3.93
N ASP A 219 -5.40 -15.91 -4.34
CA ASP A 219 -4.28 -16.11 -3.41
C ASP A 219 -3.47 -14.82 -3.23
N PHE A 220 -3.33 -14.37 -1.99
CA PHE A 220 -2.62 -13.14 -1.63
C PHE A 220 -1.47 -13.42 -0.68
N ILE A 221 -0.47 -12.54 -0.69
CA ILE A 221 0.72 -12.65 0.15
C ILE A 221 1.03 -11.32 0.85
N VAL A 222 1.40 -11.42 2.12
CA VAL A 222 1.91 -10.30 2.91
C VAL A 222 3.30 -10.63 3.44
N ALA A 223 4.13 -9.60 3.55
CA ALA A 223 5.43 -9.69 4.19
C ALA A 223 5.63 -8.51 5.14
N PRO A 224 6.43 -8.67 6.21
CA PRO A 224 6.86 -7.53 7.02
C PRO A 224 7.55 -6.48 6.14
N GLU A 225 7.34 -5.20 6.45
CA GLU A 225 8.04 -4.15 5.74
C GLU A 225 9.56 -4.31 5.95
N GLY A 226 10.27 -4.56 4.85
CA GLY A 226 11.71 -4.80 4.82
C GLY A 226 12.40 -3.95 3.76
N ASN A 227 13.72 -4.08 3.65
CA ASN A 227 14.47 -3.49 2.53
C ASN A 227 14.35 -4.35 1.28
N SER A 228 13.12 -4.62 0.85
CA SER A 228 12.85 -5.31 -0.40
C SER A 228 12.76 -4.30 -1.54
N THR A 229 13.39 -4.64 -2.66
CA THR A 229 13.32 -3.84 -3.90
C THR A 229 12.25 -4.35 -4.85
N THR A 230 11.55 -5.43 -4.50
CA THR A 230 10.60 -6.14 -5.37
C THR A 230 9.25 -6.41 -4.70
N PHE A 231 9.10 -6.06 -3.43
CA PHE A 231 7.87 -6.25 -2.67
C PHE A 231 7.78 -5.21 -1.55
N ASN A 232 6.84 -4.29 -1.63
CA ASN A 232 6.56 -3.30 -0.59
C ASN A 232 5.06 -3.10 -0.32
N ASP A 233 4.18 -3.93 -0.89
CA ASP A 233 2.76 -3.92 -0.56
C ASP A 233 2.51 -4.10 0.95
N LEU A 234 1.64 -3.25 1.49
CA LEU A 234 1.01 -3.48 2.78
C LEU A 234 -0.45 -3.84 2.54
N ALA A 235 -1.02 -4.68 3.40
CA ALA A 235 -2.41 -5.08 3.27
C ALA A 235 -3.11 -5.13 4.63
N ILE A 236 -4.42 -4.86 4.59
CA ILE A 236 -5.35 -5.23 5.65
C ILE A 236 -6.49 -6.01 5.02
N TRP A 237 -7.01 -7.00 5.73
CA TRP A 237 -8.02 -7.89 5.19
C TRP A 237 -9.21 -7.99 6.13
N ILE A 238 -10.35 -8.37 5.55
CA ILE A 238 -11.59 -8.64 6.26
C ILE A 238 -11.85 -10.12 6.16
N VAL A 239 -12.04 -10.78 7.30
CA VAL A 239 -12.44 -12.18 7.35
C VAL A 239 -13.95 -12.31 7.51
N ARG A 240 -14.49 -13.46 7.10
CA ARG A 240 -15.92 -13.77 7.19
C ARG A 240 -16.52 -13.50 8.57
N THR A 241 -15.80 -13.77 9.65
CA THR A 241 -16.29 -13.59 11.04
C THR A 241 -16.40 -12.13 11.48
N GLU A 242 -15.91 -11.17 10.68
CA GLU A 242 -16.06 -9.74 10.95
C GLU A 242 -17.37 -9.17 10.35
N LEU A 243 -18.00 -9.90 9.44
CA LEU A 243 -19.29 -9.60 8.80
C LEU A 243 -20.48 -10.32 9.44
#